data_AF-A0A524HZ65-F1
#
_entry.id   AF-A0A524HZ65-F1
#
_cell.length_a   1.000
_cell.length_b   1.000
_cell.length_c   1.000
_cell.angle_alpha   90.00
_cell.angle_beta   90.00
_cell.angle_gamma   90.00
#
_symmetry.space_group_name_H-M   'P 1'
#
loop_
_entity.id
_entity.type
_entity.pdbx_description
1 polymer ?
#
loop_
_entity_poly.entity_id
_entity_poly.type
_entity_poly.pdbx_seq_one_letter_code
_entity_poly.pdbx_strand_id
1 'polypeptide(L)' 'DNTKDADCAYPGVEVLPDGTFVLTTYGHWTEGEQPYIVCVRLRLEALARLASAAKR' A
#
# COMPACT_ATOMS: atom_id res chain seq x y z
N ASP A 1 -2.13 -15.11 7.32
CA ASP A 1 -1.92 -13.81 7.98
C ASP A 1 -0.73 -13.11 7.38
N ASN A 2 -0.94 -11.90 6.88
CA ASN A 2 0.06 -11.04 6.25
C ASN A 2 0.72 -10.11 7.29
N THR A 3 0.92 -10.58 8.52
CA THR A 3 1.43 -9.79 9.64
C THR A 3 2.96 -9.66 9.66
N LYS A 4 3.64 -10.14 8.61
CA LYS A 4 5.09 -10.01 8.42
C LYS A 4 5.38 -8.85 7.47
N ASP A 5 6.41 -8.07 7.80
CA ASP A 5 6.66 -6.72 7.28
C ASP A 5 6.39 -6.49 5.79
N ALA A 6 6.90 -7.37 4.91
CA ALA A 6 6.78 -7.21 3.46
C ALA A 6 5.67 -8.06 2.82
N ASP A 7 4.84 -8.72 3.63
CA ASP A 7 3.77 -9.58 3.16
C ASP A 7 2.57 -8.74 2.71
N CYS A 8 2.43 -8.55 1.40
CA CYS A 8 1.43 -7.66 0.81
C CYS A 8 0.67 -8.25 -0.39
N ALA A 9 0.70 -9.58 -0.54
CA ALA A 9 0.07 -10.31 -1.64
C ALA A 9 0.39 -9.70 -3.03
N TYR A 10 -0.56 -9.74 -3.97
CA TYR A 10 -0.37 -9.28 -5.35
C TYR A 10 -1.36 -8.15 -5.69
N PRO A 11 -0.93 -6.87 -5.66
CA PRO A 11 -1.82 -5.76 -5.97
C PRO A 11 -2.09 -5.63 -7.46
N GLY A 12 -3.34 -5.34 -7.81
CA GLY A 12 -3.67 -4.67 -9.07
C GLY A 12 -3.26 -3.19 -9.00
N VAL A 13 -2.68 -2.68 -10.08
CA VAL A 13 -2.13 -1.31 -10.15
C VAL A 13 -2.78 -0.53 -11.28
N GLU A 14 -3.30 0.66 -10.96
CA GLU A 14 -3.80 1.62 -11.93
C GLU A 14 -3.19 3.01 -11.67
N VAL A 15 -2.82 3.71 -12.74
CA VAL A 15 -2.33 5.10 -12.66
C VAL A 15 -3.39 6.02 -13.23
N LEU A 16 -3.91 6.91 -12.39
CA LEU A 16 -4.94 7.88 -12.77
C LEU A 16 -4.32 9.07 -13.54
N PRO A 17 -5.13 9.85 -14.29
CA PRO A 17 -4.63 10.98 -15.08
C PRO A 17 -3.88 12.06 -14.28
N ASP A 18 -4.12 12.15 -12.97
CA ASP A 18 -3.45 13.10 -12.07
C ASP A 18 -2.15 12.55 -11.46
N GLY A 19 -1.66 11.41 -11.97
CA GLY A 19 -0.45 10.74 -11.49
C GLY A 19 -0.63 9.94 -10.20
N THR A 20 -1.86 9.81 -9.68
CA THR A 20 -2.13 8.98 -8.50
C THR A 20 -2.07 7.50 -8.85
N PHE A 21 -1.29 6.74 -8.08
CA PHE A 21 -1.31 5.28 -8.11
C PHE A 21 -2.44 4.77 -7.22
N VAL A 22 -3.29 3.90 -7.76
CA VAL A 22 -4.31 3.15 -7.04
C VAL A 22 -3.85 1.69 -6.99
N LEU A 23 -3.62 1.17 -5.79
CA LEU A 23 -3.18 -0.19 -5.55
C LEU A 23 -4.26 -0.93 -4.77
N THR A 24 -4.79 -2.00 -5.33
CA THR A 24 -5.82 -2.82 -4.68
C THR A 24 -5.32 -4.24 -4.49
N THR A 25 -5.34 -4.73 -3.26
CA THR A 25 -4.88 -6.09 -2.91
C THR A 25 -5.79 -6.71 -1.84
N TYR A 26 -5.60 -7.99 -1.58
CA TYR A 26 -6.32 -8.74 -0.54
C TYR A 26 -5.33 -9.25 0.51
N GLY A 27 -5.80 -9.45 1.72
CA GLY A 27 -5.00 -10.05 2.77
C GLY A 27 -5.61 -9.90 4.14
N HIS A 28 -4.80 -10.15 5.15
CA HIS A 28 -5.21 -10.11 6.54
C HIS A 28 -4.05 -9.59 7.38
N TRP A 29 -4.08 -8.30 7.74
CA TRP A 29 -3.00 -7.62 8.45
C TRP A 29 -3.38 -7.22 9.89
N THR A 30 -4.63 -7.44 10.30
CA THR A 30 -5.15 -7.03 11.61
C THR A 30 -5.51 -8.29 12.39
N GLU A 31 -4.81 -8.54 13.50
CA GLU A 31 -5.04 -9.75 14.30
C GLU A 31 -6.48 -9.80 14.84
N GLY A 32 -7.12 -10.96 14.72
CA GLY A 32 -8.48 -11.19 15.20
C GLY A 32 -9.60 -10.71 14.25
N GLU A 33 -9.26 -10.05 13.15
CA GLU A 33 -10.23 -9.64 12.13
C GLU A 33 -10.49 -10.77 11.12
N GLN A 34 -11.40 -10.53 10.17
CA GLN A 34 -11.53 -11.36 8.98
C GLN A 34 -10.64 -10.80 7.86
N PRO A 35 -10.19 -11.64 6.90
CA PRO A 35 -9.48 -11.17 5.72
C PRO A 35 -10.30 -10.12 4.94
N TYR A 36 -9.62 -9.13 4.38
CA TYR A 36 -10.23 -8.00 3.70
C TYR A 36 -9.50 -7.62 2.41
N ILE A 37 -10.20 -6.84 1.59
CA ILE A 37 -9.62 -6.16 0.42
C ILE A 37 -9.24 -4.75 0.87
N VAL A 38 -8.03 -4.32 0.53
CA VAL A 38 -7.51 -2.99 0.81
C VAL A 38 -7.21 -2.27 -0.49
N CYS A 39 -7.55 -0.99 -0.54
CA CYS A 39 -7.22 -0.09 -1.64
C CYS A 39 -6.46 1.11 -1.08
N VAL A 40 -5.24 1.32 -1.56
CA VAL A 40 -4.42 2.48 -1.17
C VAL A 40 -4.18 3.38 -2.37
N ARG A 41 -4.12 4.69 -2.12
CA ARG A 41 -3.89 5.71 -3.13
C ARG A 41 -2.67 6.52 -2.74
N LEU A 42 -1.67 6.59 -3.62
CA LEU A 42 -0.42 7.27 -3.32
C LEU A 42 0.10 8.06 -4.51
N ARG A 43 0.80 9.15 -4.19
CA ARG A 43 1.54 9.98 -5.14
C ARG A 43 3.03 9.83 -4.88
N LEU A 44 3.82 9.69 -5.94
CA LEU A 44 5.26 9.46 -5.80
C LEU A 44 5.98 10.62 -5.12
N GLU A 45 5.52 11.86 -5.28
CA GLU A 45 6.14 13.02 -4.63
C GLU A 45 5.96 12.96 -3.11
N ALA A 46 4.81 12.45 -2.63
CA ALA A 46 4.57 12.26 -1.20
C ALA A 46 5.47 11.15 -0.63
N LEU A 47 5.59 10.04 -1.36
CA LEU A 47 6.45 8.93 -0.98
C LEU A 47 7.94 9.34 -0.94
N ALA A 48 8.40 10.10 -1.94
CA ALA A 48 9.76 10.61 -2.00
C ALA A 48 10.09 11.51 -0.79
N ARG A 49 9.17 12.38 -0.37
CA ARG A 49 9.34 13.20 0.84
C ARG A 49 9.50 12.34 2.10
N LEU A 50 8.63 11.35 2.29
CA LEU A 50 8.72 10.44 3.44
C LEU A 50 10.04 9.66 3.46
N ALA A 51 10.46 9.12 2.31
CA ALA A 51 11.72 8.40 2.19
C ALA A 51 12.94 9.28 2.51
N SER A 52 12.89 10.57 2.14
CA SER A 52 13.97 11.51 2.49
C SER A 52 14.03 11.83 3.99
N ALA A 53 12.88 11.85 4.67
CA ALA A 53 12.80 12.10 6.11
C ALA A 53 13.27 10.88 6.93
N ALA A 54 12.96 9.66 6.47
CA ALA A 54 13.34 8.41 7.15
C ALA A 54 14.83 8.06 7.03
N LYS A 55 15.58 8.70 6.13
CA LYS A 55 17.03 8.51 5.94
C LYS A 55 17.89 9.39 6.86
N ARG A 56 17.28 10.14 7.78
CA ARG A 56 17.96 11.02 8.74
C ARG A 56 18.03 10.41 10.12
#